data_AF-A0A376MRG4-F1
#
_entry.id   AF-A0A376MRG4-F1
#
_cell.length_a   1.000
_cell.length_b   1.000
_cell.length_c   1.000
_cell.angle_alpha   90.00
_cell.angle_beta   90.00
_cell.angle_gamma   90.00
#
_symmetry.space_group_name_H-M   'P 1'
#
loop_
_entity.id
_entity.type
_entity.pdbx_description
1 polymer ?
#
loop_
_entity_poly.entity_id
_entity_poly.type
_entity_poly.pdbx_seq_one_letter_code
_entity_poly.pdbx_strand_id
1 'polypeptide(L)' 'MGLKPGIPLTEVAIDKVFIGSCTNSRIEDLRAAAEIAKGRKVAPGVQALVVPGSGP' A
#
# COMPACT_ATOMS: atom_id res chain seq x y z
N MET A 1 9.16 14.66 0.52
CA MET A 1 8.74 13.92 1.73
C MET A 1 8.76 14.77 2.99
N GLY A 2 9.63 15.79 3.15
CA GLY A 2 9.53 16.74 4.29
C GLY A 2 9.71 16.11 5.69
N LEU A 3 10.13 14.85 5.74
CA LEU A 3 10.33 14.10 6.98
C LEU A 3 11.55 14.64 7.70
N LYS A 4 11.38 14.95 8.98
CA LYS A 4 12.47 15.33 9.88
C LYS A 4 12.83 14.13 10.76
N PRO A 5 14.11 13.99 11.15
CA PRO A 5 14.49 13.00 12.14
C PRO A 5 13.62 13.11 13.40
N GLY A 6 13.24 11.96 13.96
CA GLY A 6 12.42 11.89 15.18
C GLY A 6 10.90 11.95 14.97
N ILE A 7 10.41 12.20 13.76
CA ILE A 7 8.96 12.08 13.46
C ILE A 7 8.55 10.60 13.46
N PRO A 8 7.59 10.18 14.31
CA PRO A 8 7.03 8.84 14.24
C PRO A 8 6.34 8.60 12.90
N LEU A 9 6.57 7.44 12.27
CA LEU A 9 5.95 7.10 10.99
C LEU A 9 4.42 7.10 11.05
N THR A 10 3.85 6.84 12.24
CA THR A 10 2.41 6.88 12.50
C THR A 10 1.80 8.29 12.39
N GLU A 11 2.61 9.34 12.45
CA GLU A 11 2.17 10.74 12.30
C GLU A 11 2.26 11.23 10.84
N VAL A 12 2.81 10.41 9.94
CA VAL A 12 2.94 10.76 8.53
C VAL A 12 1.64 10.44 7.81
N ALA A 13 0.96 11.47 7.31
CA ALA A 13 -0.22 11.31 6.47
C ALA A 13 0.15 10.58 5.16
N ILE A 14 -0.71 9.67 4.74
CA ILE A 14 -0.53 8.87 3.52
C ILE A 14 -1.57 9.33 2.49
N ASP A 15 -1.11 9.84 1.35
CA ASP A 15 -2.00 10.20 0.24
C ASP A 15 -2.16 9.06 -0.77
N LYS A 16 -1.14 8.22 -0.89
CA LYS A 16 -1.07 7.16 -1.91
C LYS A 16 -0.46 5.89 -1.33
N VAL A 17 -1.05 4.76 -1.71
CA VAL A 17 -0.56 3.42 -1.42
C VAL A 17 -0.37 2.67 -2.74
N PHE A 18 0.80 2.07 -2.92
CA PHE A 18 1.12 1.25 -4.08
C PHE A 18 1.51 -0.16 -3.62
N ILE A 19 0.71 -1.16 -4.00
CA ILE A 19 0.91 -2.56 -3.66
C ILE A 19 1.24 -3.30 -4.96
N GLY A 20 2.43 -3.90 -5.02
CA GLY A 20 2.84 -4.64 -6.22
C GLY A 20 3.95 -3.98 -7.04
N SER A 21 5.10 -3.75 -6.41
CA SER A 21 6.34 -3.37 -7.12
C SER A 21 7.07 -4.59 -7.67
N CYS A 22 8.19 -4.39 -8.37
CA CYS A 22 9.06 -5.49 -8.79
C CYS A 22 9.55 -6.39 -7.64
N THR A 23 9.51 -5.91 -6.39
CA THR A 23 9.94 -6.69 -5.21
C THR A 23 8.81 -7.49 -4.57
N ASN A 24 7.55 -7.01 -4.65
CA ASN A 24 6.43 -7.52 -3.84
C ASN A 24 5.10 -7.55 -4.62
N SER A 25 5.10 -8.22 -5.76
CA SER A 25 3.95 -8.32 -6.67
C SER A 25 3.60 -9.75 -7.07
N ARG A 26 4.14 -10.74 -6.35
CA ARG A 26 3.76 -12.14 -6.53
C ARG A 26 2.35 -12.38 -6.01
N ILE A 27 1.73 -13.48 -6.42
CA ILE A 27 0.35 -13.80 -6.02
C ILE A 27 0.22 -13.94 -4.50
N GLU A 28 1.27 -14.40 -3.80
CA GLU A 28 1.30 -14.49 -2.34
C GLU A 28 1.28 -13.11 -1.67
N ASP A 29 2.04 -12.15 -2.21
CA ASP A 29 2.07 -10.76 -1.70
C ASP A 29 0.67 -10.12 -1.82
N LEU A 30 0.01 -10.29 -2.97
CA LEU A 30 -1.31 -9.73 -3.22
C LEU A 30 -2.40 -10.38 -2.36
N ARG A 31 -2.31 -11.69 -2.13
CA ARG A 31 -3.22 -12.39 -1.21
C ARG A 31 -3.05 -11.91 0.22
N ALA A 32 -1.81 -11.72 0.69
CA ALA A 32 -1.56 -11.19 2.02
C ALA A 32 -2.15 -9.77 2.19
N ALA A 33 -1.97 -8.90 1.19
CA ALA A 33 -2.60 -7.59 1.18
C ALA A 33 -4.13 -7.65 1.19
N ALA A 34 -4.72 -8.58 0.42
CA ALA A 34 -6.16 -8.76 0.34
C ALA A 34 -6.77 -9.22 1.68
N GLU A 35 -6.12 -10.12 2.42
CA GLU A 35 -6.60 -10.56 3.74
C GLU A 35 -6.68 -9.41 4.75
N ILE A 36 -5.72 -8.48 4.72
CA ILE A 36 -5.73 -7.29 5.57
C ILE A 36 -6.83 -6.29 5.13
N ALA A 37 -7.04 -6.16 3.82
CA ALA A 37 -8.00 -5.22 3.25
C ALA A 37 -9.46 -5.72 3.31
N LYS A 38 -9.67 -7.02 3.49
CA LYS A 38 -11.00 -7.66 3.46
C LYS A 38 -11.97 -7.01 4.44
N GLY A 39 -13.12 -6.58 3.93
CA GLY A 39 -14.16 -5.90 4.71
C GLY A 39 -13.84 -4.45 5.10
N ARG A 40 -12.69 -3.91 4.66
CA ARG A 40 -12.29 -2.51 4.88
C ARG A 40 -12.46 -1.70 3.60
N LYS A 41 -12.46 -0.38 3.75
CA LYS A 41 -12.43 0.57 2.62
C LYS A 41 -11.17 1.41 2.72
N VAL A 42 -10.68 1.86 1.57
CA VAL A 42 -9.61 2.85 1.50
C VAL A 42 -10.08 4.12 2.21
N ALA A 43 -9.19 4.74 2.99
CA ALA A 43 -9.52 5.94 3.73
C ALA A 43 -9.85 7.10 2.75
N PRO A 44 -10.77 8.01 3.10
CA PRO A 44 -11.08 9.18 2.28
C PRO A 44 -9.82 9.99 1.95
N GLY A 45 -9.69 10.40 0.68
CA GLY A 45 -8.53 11.17 0.20
C GLY A 45 -7.29 10.33 -0.13
N VAL A 46 -7.29 9.02 0.18
CA VAL A 46 -6.17 8.13 -0.13
C VAL A 46 -6.43 7.38 -1.44
N GLN A 47 -5.44 7.35 -2.32
CA GLN A 47 -5.48 6.52 -3.53
C GLN A 47 -4.70 5.22 -3.31
N ALA A 48 -5.36 4.07 -3.44
CA ALA A 48 -4.69 2.77 -3.41
C ALA A 48 -4.60 2.18 -4.83
N LEU A 49 -3.40 1.76 -5.22
CA LEU A 49 -3.09 1.10 -6.49
C LEU A 49 -2.57 -0.31 -6.21
N VAL A 50 -3.13 -1.31 -6.89
CA VAL A 50 -2.70 -2.70 -6.80
C VAL A 50 -2.26 -3.16 -8.18
N VAL A 51 -1.00 -3.57 -8.32
CA VAL A 51 -0.38 -3.91 -9.60
C VAL A 51 0.24 -5.31 -9.55
N PRO A 52 -0.26 -6.29 -10.31
CA PRO A 52 0.35 -7.61 -10.35
C PRO A 52 1.71 -7.57 -11.04
N GLY A 53 2.61 -8.48 -10.64
CA GLY A 53 3.98 -8.54 -11.15
C GLY A 53 4.09 -9.02 -12.59
N SER A 54 2.99 -9.49 -13.16
CA SER A 54 2.85 -9.91 -14.54
C SER A 54 1.47 -9.52 -15.06
N GLY A 55 1.40 -9.24 -16.36
CA GLY A 55 0.14 -9.05 -17.08
C GLY A 55 -0.50 -10.39 -17.48
N PRO A 56 -1.63 -10.35 -18.21
CA PRO A 56 -2.13 -11.53 -18.89
C PRO A 56 -1.11 -12.14 -19.87
#